data_AF-A0A3N5TPM9-F1
#
_entry.id   AF-A0A3N5TPM9-F1
#
_cell.length_a   1.000
_cell.length_b   1.000
_cell.length_c   1.000
_cell.angle_alpha   90.00
_cell.angle_beta   90.00
_cell.angle_gamma   90.00
#
_symmetry.space_group_name_H-M   'P 1'
#
loop_
_entity.id
_entity.type
_entity.pdbx_description
1 polymer ?
#
loop_
_entity_poly.entity_id
_entity_poly.type
_entity_poly.pdbx_seq_one_letter_code
_entity_poly.pdbx_strand_id
1 'polypeptide(L)'
;MLELRFIREHLDLVIEKTARRDKESALLETFATTDQQRRGLLAEVESLKNTRNSVSEQIAVLKKDGDVAKAEELITAMRQAGQRIKDLDEQLREVEENLQQIVMAIPNLCDDTVPVGRDEQDNQEIKCWGSKPQFSFSPKPHWELGEELGILDFERAAKISGARFALLTGFASRLERALINFMLDLHTQRHGYTEVLPPFLVNTPSMTATGQLPKFAEDLFRIEGRDLFLIPTAEVPVTNIHRDETLNEDELPRKYTAYTPCFR
;
A
#
# COMPACT_ATOMS: atom_id res chain seq x y z
N MET A 1 -0.36 -6.59 0.86
CA MET A 1 -1.71 -7.02 0.40
C MET A 1 -1.94 -8.45 0.84
N LEU A 2 -3.19 -8.86 1.03
CA LEU A 2 -3.51 -10.29 1.23
C LEU A 2 -3.33 -11.05 -0.09
N GLU A 3 -2.85 -12.28 0.00
CA GLU A 3 -2.70 -13.14 -1.18
C GLU A 3 -4.07 -13.56 -1.73
N LEU A 4 -4.24 -13.53 -3.06
CA LEU A 4 -5.46 -13.95 -3.74
C LEU A 4 -5.90 -15.36 -3.34
N ARG A 5 -4.94 -16.28 -3.22
CA ARG A 5 -5.18 -17.66 -2.82
C ARG A 5 -5.72 -17.73 -1.39
N PHE A 6 -5.11 -16.98 -0.48
CA PHE A 6 -5.54 -16.92 0.92
C PHE A 6 -6.98 -16.42 1.04
N ILE A 7 -7.32 -15.32 0.34
CA ILE A 7 -8.69 -14.78 0.36
C ILE A 7 -9.68 -15.82 -0.17
N ARG A 8 -9.32 -16.55 -1.24
CA ARG A 8 -10.18 -17.58 -1.83
C ARG A 8 -10.40 -18.78 -0.89
N GLU A 9 -9.34 -19.27 -0.26
CA GLU A 9 -9.41 -20.45 0.62
C GLU A 9 -10.04 -20.12 1.98
N HIS A 10 -10.01 -18.86 2.40
CA HIS A 10 -10.44 -18.40 3.72
C HIS A 10 -11.41 -17.20 3.66
N LEU A 11 -12.32 -17.19 2.70
CA LEU A 11 -13.21 -16.03 2.46
C LEU A 11 -14.01 -15.64 3.71
N ASP A 12 -14.59 -16.61 4.42
CA ASP A 12 -15.38 -16.37 5.62
C ASP A 12 -14.55 -15.71 6.74
N LEU A 13 -13.29 -16.15 6.91
CA LEU A 13 -12.36 -15.56 7.88
C LEU A 13 -12.02 -14.12 7.52
N VAL A 14 -11.80 -13.84 6.23
CA VAL A 14 -11.53 -12.48 5.75
C VAL A 14 -12.74 -11.59 5.97
N ILE A 15 -13.96 -12.07 5.69
CA ILE A 15 -15.21 -11.35 5.96
C ILE A 15 -15.32 -11.02 7.45
N GLU A 16 -15.18 -12.03 8.32
CA GLU A 16 -15.31 -11.85 9.77
C GLU A 16 -14.28 -10.83 10.30
N LYS A 17 -13.01 -10.97 9.93
CA LYS A 17 -11.95 -10.09 10.45
C LYS A 17 -12.00 -8.68 9.89
N THR A 18 -12.45 -8.49 8.65
CA THR A 18 -12.61 -7.15 8.07
C THR A 18 -13.86 -6.43 8.61
N ALA A 19 -14.91 -7.18 8.96
CA ALA A 19 -16.10 -6.61 9.61
C ALA A 19 -15.78 -5.97 10.97
N ARG A 20 -14.77 -6.48 11.69
CA ARG A 20 -14.26 -5.85 12.94
C ARG A 20 -13.61 -4.48 12.72
N ARG A 21 -13.42 -4.04 11.47
CA ARG A 21 -12.88 -2.73 11.09
C ARG A 21 -13.87 -1.92 10.24
N ASP A 22 -15.17 -2.14 10.46
CA ASP A 22 -16.28 -1.47 9.75
C ASP A 22 -16.17 -1.56 8.23
N LYS A 23 -15.68 -2.69 7.71
CA LYS A 23 -15.69 -2.96 6.27
C LYS A 23 -16.90 -3.79 5.88
N GLU A 24 -17.59 -3.33 4.85
CA GLU A 24 -18.76 -4.01 4.28
C GLU A 24 -18.35 -5.29 3.56
N SER A 25 -19.17 -6.34 3.69
CA SER A 25 -18.97 -7.63 3.01
C SER A 25 -19.09 -7.53 1.48
N ALA A 26 -19.75 -6.49 0.97
CA ALA A 26 -20.01 -6.30 -0.46
C ALA A 26 -18.73 -6.29 -1.30
N LEU A 27 -17.62 -5.77 -0.76
CA LEU A 27 -16.32 -5.79 -1.44
C LEU A 27 -15.79 -7.23 -1.63
N LEU A 28 -16.02 -8.10 -0.65
CA LEU A 28 -15.57 -9.49 -0.65
C LEU A 28 -16.49 -10.40 -1.48
N GLU A 29 -17.78 -10.08 -1.55
CA GLU A 29 -18.72 -10.72 -2.48
C GLU A 29 -18.35 -10.40 -3.94
N THR A 30 -17.97 -9.14 -4.20
CA THR A 30 -17.45 -8.71 -5.51
C THR A 30 -16.16 -9.47 -5.85
N PHE A 31 -15.23 -9.59 -4.89
CA PHE A 31 -14.01 -10.39 -5.06
C PHE A 31 -14.31 -11.81 -5.55
N ALA A 32 -15.23 -12.52 -4.90
CA ALA A 32 -15.54 -13.91 -5.23
C ALA A 32 -16.06 -14.04 -6.68
N THR A 33 -16.93 -13.13 -7.10
CA THR A 33 -17.48 -13.09 -8.46
C THR A 33 -16.39 -12.77 -9.50
N THR A 34 -15.56 -11.76 -9.24
CA THR A 34 -14.46 -11.35 -10.13
C THR A 34 -13.38 -12.44 -10.24
N ASP A 35 -13.03 -13.11 -9.15
CA ASP A 35 -12.07 -14.23 -9.18
C ASP A 35 -12.62 -15.44 -9.94
N GLN A 36 -13.92 -15.74 -9.83
CA GLN A 36 -14.57 -16.78 -10.62
C GLN A 36 -14.54 -16.45 -12.12
N GLN A 37 -14.82 -15.20 -12.50
CA GLN A 37 -14.71 -14.74 -13.87
C GLN A 37 -13.27 -14.88 -14.39
N ARG A 38 -12.27 -14.44 -13.62
CA ARG A 38 -10.84 -14.58 -13.97
C ARG A 38 -10.48 -16.01 -14.31
N ARG A 39 -10.88 -16.95 -13.45
CA ARG A 39 -10.59 -18.38 -13.62
C ARG A 39 -11.29 -18.97 -14.84
N GLY A 40 -12.54 -18.56 -15.11
CA GLY A 40 -13.28 -18.98 -16.29
C GLY A 40 -12.61 -18.52 -17.59
N LEU A 41 -12.25 -17.23 -17.66
CA LEU A 41 -11.52 -16.67 -18.80
C LEU A 41 -10.18 -17.37 -19.01
N LEU A 42 -9.40 -17.56 -17.93
CA LEU A 42 -8.10 -18.21 -18.00
C LEU A 42 -8.20 -19.67 -18.48
N ALA A 43 -9.21 -20.41 -18.01
CA ALA A 43 -9.47 -21.77 -18.50
C ALA A 43 -9.87 -21.80 -19.99
N GLU A 44 -10.68 -20.85 -20.46
CA GLU A 44 -11.06 -20.73 -21.87
C GLU A 44 -9.85 -20.39 -22.75
N VAL A 45 -9.01 -19.45 -22.32
CA VAL A 45 -7.77 -19.07 -23.00
C VAL A 45 -6.84 -20.26 -23.14
N GLU A 46 -6.58 -21.00 -22.07
CA GLU A 46 -5.70 -22.18 -22.11
C GLU A 46 -6.28 -23.31 -22.98
N SER A 47 -7.60 -23.53 -22.94
CA SER A 47 -8.28 -24.48 -23.82
C SER A 47 -8.13 -24.10 -25.31
N LEU A 48 -8.30 -22.82 -25.64
CA LEU A 48 -8.15 -22.32 -27.01
C LEU A 48 -6.70 -22.34 -27.48
N LYS A 49 -5.72 -22.03 -26.61
CA LYS A 49 -4.29 -22.16 -26.93
C LYS A 49 -3.91 -23.61 -27.22
N ASN A 50 -4.38 -24.54 -26.40
CA ASN A 50 -4.16 -25.98 -26.61
C ASN A 50 -4.80 -26.46 -27.93
N THR A 51 -6.06 -26.09 -28.16
CA THR A 51 -6.77 -26.38 -29.42
C THR A 51 -6.00 -25.82 -30.61
N ARG A 52 -5.52 -24.58 -30.52
CA ARG A 52 -4.76 -23.92 -31.59
C ARG A 52 -3.47 -24.66 -31.93
N ASN A 53 -2.73 -25.09 -30.91
CA ASN A 53 -1.49 -25.83 -31.10
C ASN A 53 -1.74 -27.19 -31.75
N SER A 54 -2.73 -27.95 -31.25
CA SER A 54 -3.08 -29.27 -31.79
C SER A 54 -3.59 -29.22 -33.24
N VAL A 55 -4.41 -28.21 -33.59
CA VAL A 55 -4.91 -28.05 -34.96
C VAL A 55 -3.81 -27.55 -35.91
N SER A 56 -2.85 -26.75 -35.42
CA SER A 56 -1.70 -26.31 -36.23
C SER A 56 -0.85 -27.50 -36.69
N GLU A 57 -0.67 -28.51 -35.84
CA GLU A 57 -0.01 -29.77 -36.20
C GLU A 57 -0.81 -30.55 -37.26
N GLN A 58 -2.14 -30.62 -37.11
CA GLN A 58 -3.02 -31.29 -38.10
C GLN A 58 -2.99 -30.61 -39.47
N ILE A 59 -2.95 -29.27 -39.52
CA ILE A 59 -2.83 -28.52 -40.77
C ILE A 59 -1.52 -28.87 -41.50
N ALA A 60 -0.42 -29.04 -40.77
CA ALA A 60 0.87 -29.41 -41.36
C ALA A 60 0.83 -30.80 -42.02
N VAL A 61 0.11 -31.75 -41.40
CA VAL A 61 -0.11 -33.10 -41.95
C VAL A 61 -1.03 -33.05 -43.18
N LEU A 62 -2.18 -32.37 -43.10
CA LEU A 62 -3.15 -32.30 -44.19
C LEU A 62 -2.60 -31.60 -45.44
N LYS A 63 -1.75 -30.58 -45.28
CA LYS A 63 -1.04 -29.95 -46.40
C LYS A 63 -0.03 -30.89 -47.06
N LYS A 64 0.58 -31.80 -46.30
CA LYS A 64 1.51 -32.82 -46.83
C LYS A 64 0.77 -33.93 -47.58
N ASP A 65 -0.44 -34.26 -47.12
CA ASP A 65 -1.29 -35.29 -47.70
C ASP A 65 -2.16 -34.80 -48.90
N GLY A 66 -2.11 -33.50 -49.21
CA GLY A 66 -2.76 -32.90 -50.39
C GLY A 66 -4.24 -32.54 -50.21
N ASP A 67 -4.79 -32.60 -49.00
CA ASP A 67 -6.21 -32.31 -48.70
C ASP A 67 -6.42 -30.81 -48.41
N VAL A 68 -6.24 -29.98 -49.46
CA VAL A 68 -6.17 -28.51 -49.37
C VAL A 68 -7.45 -27.89 -48.81
N ALA A 69 -8.63 -28.42 -49.15
CA ALA A 69 -9.92 -27.87 -48.73
C ALA A 69 -10.10 -27.95 -47.20
N LYS A 70 -9.78 -29.09 -46.58
CA LYS A 70 -9.84 -29.25 -45.11
C LYS A 70 -8.79 -28.41 -44.40
N ALA A 71 -7.61 -28.25 -45.01
CA ALA A 71 -6.56 -27.40 -44.46
C ALA A 71 -7.02 -25.92 -44.41
N GLU A 72 -7.73 -25.42 -45.43
CA GLU A 72 -8.27 -24.06 -45.46
C GLU A 72 -9.37 -23.81 -44.42
N GLU A 73 -10.26 -24.79 -44.19
CA GLU A 73 -11.27 -24.72 -43.12
C GLU A 73 -10.62 -24.60 -41.73
N LEU A 74 -9.62 -25.45 -41.46
CA LEU A 74 -8.88 -25.41 -40.19
C LEU A 74 -8.08 -24.11 -40.03
N ILE A 75 -7.47 -23.58 -41.10
CA ILE A 75 -6.79 -22.27 -41.07
C ILE A 75 -7.77 -21.16 -40.68
N THR A 76 -9.00 -21.19 -41.21
CA THR A 76 -10.04 -20.21 -40.88
C THR A 76 -10.46 -20.31 -39.41
N ALA A 77 -10.66 -21.54 -38.92
CA ALA A 77 -10.94 -21.79 -37.50
C ALA A 77 -9.80 -21.32 -36.58
N MET A 78 -8.53 -21.49 -36.99
CA MET A 78 -7.37 -20.99 -36.25
C MET A 78 -7.29 -19.47 -36.20
N ARG A 79 -7.69 -18.79 -37.27
CA ARG A 79 -7.78 -17.33 -37.28
C ARG A 79 -8.85 -16.84 -36.31
N GLN A 80 -10.01 -17.50 -36.26
CA GLN A 80 -11.08 -17.18 -35.31
C GLN A 80 -10.66 -17.44 -33.86
N ALA A 81 -10.02 -18.58 -33.58
CA ALA A 81 -9.46 -18.89 -32.26
C ALA A 81 -8.40 -17.85 -31.84
N GLY A 82 -7.54 -17.43 -32.77
CA GLY A 82 -6.56 -16.38 -32.52
C GLY A 82 -7.20 -15.02 -32.18
N GLN A 83 -8.31 -14.66 -32.81
CA GLN A 83 -9.05 -13.44 -32.46
C GLN A 83 -9.73 -13.58 -31.10
N ARG A 84 -10.40 -14.71 -30.83
CA ARG A 84 -11.04 -14.97 -29.53
C ARG A 84 -10.05 -14.95 -28.38
N ILE A 85 -8.85 -15.50 -28.56
CA ILE A 85 -7.77 -15.43 -27.55
C ILE A 85 -7.43 -13.97 -27.24
N LYS A 86 -7.25 -13.12 -28.26
CA LYS A 86 -6.96 -11.69 -28.03
C LYS A 86 -8.08 -10.99 -27.26
N ASP A 87 -9.34 -11.27 -27.62
CA ASP A 87 -10.49 -10.67 -26.95
C ASP A 87 -10.60 -11.13 -25.48
N LEU A 88 -10.26 -12.40 -25.21
CA LEU A 88 -10.23 -12.96 -23.86
C LEU A 88 -9.04 -12.45 -23.04
N ASP A 89 -7.87 -12.26 -23.65
CA ASP A 89 -6.69 -11.71 -22.98
C ASP A 89 -6.95 -10.26 -22.52
N GLU A 90 -7.65 -9.45 -23.33
CA GLU A 90 -8.06 -8.10 -22.94
C GLU A 90 -9.08 -8.13 -21.78
N GLN A 91 -10.10 -8.99 -21.86
CA GLN A 91 -11.05 -9.18 -20.75
C GLN A 91 -10.36 -9.66 -19.47
N LEU A 92 -9.38 -10.55 -19.60
CA LEU A 92 -8.61 -11.06 -18.48
C LEU A 92 -7.83 -9.92 -17.81
N ARG A 93 -7.22 -9.04 -18.61
CA ARG A 93 -6.52 -7.86 -18.11
C ARG A 93 -7.46 -6.93 -17.32
N GLU A 94 -8.63 -6.60 -17.86
CA GLU A 94 -9.62 -5.77 -17.14
C GLU A 94 -10.07 -6.42 -15.81
N VAL A 95 -10.31 -7.73 -15.83
CA VAL A 95 -10.70 -8.49 -14.64
C VAL A 95 -9.56 -8.53 -13.61
N GLU A 96 -8.31 -8.67 -14.04
CA GLU A 96 -7.14 -8.64 -13.17
C GLU A 96 -6.91 -7.26 -12.55
N GLU A 97 -7.05 -6.19 -13.32
CA GLU A 97 -6.96 -4.81 -12.83
C GLU A 97 -8.06 -4.55 -11.78
N ASN A 98 -9.31 -4.94 -12.05
CA ASN A 98 -10.41 -4.84 -11.09
C ASN A 98 -10.16 -5.65 -9.81
N LEU A 99 -9.66 -6.89 -9.95
CA LEU A 99 -9.35 -7.74 -8.82
C LEU A 99 -8.24 -7.12 -7.95
N GLN A 100 -7.22 -6.54 -8.58
CA GLN A 100 -6.16 -5.84 -7.87
C GLN A 100 -6.70 -4.63 -7.08
N GLN A 101 -7.61 -3.84 -7.67
CA GLN A 101 -8.24 -2.72 -6.96
C GLN A 101 -9.03 -3.19 -5.73
N ILE A 102 -9.79 -4.27 -5.87
CA ILE A 102 -10.55 -4.87 -4.76
C ILE A 102 -9.60 -5.28 -3.64
N VAL A 103 -8.53 -6.01 -3.97
CA VAL A 103 -7.55 -6.52 -2.99
C VAL A 103 -6.80 -5.39 -2.30
N MET A 104 -6.45 -4.33 -3.03
CA MET A 104 -5.81 -3.13 -2.47
C MET A 104 -6.70 -2.39 -1.46
N ALA A 105 -8.03 -2.52 -1.56
CA ALA A 105 -8.96 -1.91 -0.63
C ALA A 105 -9.19 -2.73 0.65
N ILE A 106 -8.79 -4.01 0.65
CA ILE A 106 -8.92 -4.88 1.82
C ILE A 106 -7.83 -4.51 2.85
N PRO A 107 -8.20 -4.09 4.08
CA PRO A 107 -7.22 -3.80 5.10
C PRO A 107 -6.50 -5.06 5.57
N ASN A 108 -5.34 -4.89 6.21
CA ASN A 108 -4.71 -6.01 6.89
C ASN A 108 -5.66 -6.59 7.97
N LEU A 109 -5.61 -7.91 8.13
CA LEU A 109 -6.43 -8.63 9.11
C LEU A 109 -5.88 -8.38 10.50
N CYS A 110 -6.75 -8.02 11.46
CA CYS A 110 -6.35 -7.89 12.85
C CYS A 110 -5.88 -9.24 13.40
N ASP A 111 -4.84 -9.19 14.23
CA ASP A 111 -4.44 -10.34 15.04
C ASP A 111 -5.57 -10.71 16.04
N ASP A 112 -5.63 -11.98 16.43
CA ASP A 112 -6.70 -12.47 17.33
C ASP A 112 -6.64 -11.87 18.74
N THR A 113 -5.47 -11.36 19.13
CA THR A 113 -5.27 -10.66 20.41
C THR A 113 -5.77 -9.21 20.41
N VAL A 114 -6.10 -8.64 19.24
CA VAL A 114 -6.57 -7.26 19.15
C VAL A 114 -8.01 -7.17 19.68
N PRO A 115 -8.28 -6.33 20.70
CA PRO A 115 -9.63 -6.14 21.20
C PRO A 115 -10.58 -5.66 20.10
N VAL A 116 -11.81 -6.16 20.14
CA VAL A 116 -12.88 -5.67 19.25
C VAL A 116 -13.32 -4.30 19.77
N GLY A 117 -13.37 -3.32 18.86
CA GLY A 117 -13.80 -1.96 19.15
C GLY A 117 -14.29 -1.28 17.88
N ARG A 118 -15.17 -0.29 18.05
CA ARG A 118 -15.75 0.50 16.97
C ARG A 118 -14.95 1.78 16.73
N ASP A 119 -14.54 2.43 17.81
CA ASP A 119 -13.85 3.72 17.76
C ASP A 119 -12.78 3.81 18.86
N GLU A 120 -12.16 4.98 19.00
CA GLU A 120 -11.08 5.19 19.95
C GLU A 120 -11.47 5.02 21.43
N GLN A 121 -12.76 5.02 21.76
CA GLN A 121 -13.25 4.85 23.14
C GLN A 121 -13.15 3.40 23.63
N ASP A 122 -13.10 2.45 22.69
CA ASP A 122 -12.95 1.02 22.99
C ASP A 122 -11.48 0.61 23.19
N ASN A 123 -10.54 1.54 22.99
CA ASN A 123 -9.12 1.29 23.20
C ASN A 123 -8.83 0.98 24.67
N GLN A 124 -8.06 -0.08 24.91
CA GLN A 124 -7.69 -0.53 26.24
C GLN A 124 -6.31 0.04 26.65
N GLU A 125 -6.24 0.72 27.79
CA GLU A 125 -4.97 1.16 28.36
C GLU A 125 -4.18 -0.06 28.89
N ILE A 126 -3.03 -0.36 28.25
CA ILE A 126 -2.19 -1.49 28.64
C ILE A 126 -1.19 -1.10 29.74
N LYS A 127 -0.65 0.12 29.69
CA LYS A 127 0.38 0.59 30.61
C LYS A 127 0.40 2.11 30.69
N CYS A 128 0.46 2.61 31.92
CA CYS A 128 0.79 4.01 32.21
C CYS A 128 2.15 4.09 32.92
N TRP A 129 2.93 5.13 32.67
CA TRP A 129 4.23 5.34 33.30
C TRP A 129 4.39 6.80 33.76
N GLY A 130 4.90 6.96 34.98
CA GLY A 130 5.01 8.27 35.63
C GLY A 130 3.70 8.76 36.23
N SER A 131 3.70 9.98 36.74
CA SER A 131 2.53 10.66 37.31
C SER A 131 2.31 12.00 36.61
N LYS A 132 1.05 12.34 36.30
CA LYS A 132 0.72 13.66 35.76
C LYS A 132 1.19 14.76 36.73
N PRO A 133 1.87 15.82 36.26
CA PRO A 133 2.33 16.89 37.14
C PRO A 133 1.15 17.61 37.79
N GLN A 134 1.30 17.98 39.06
CA GLN A 134 0.37 18.86 39.76
C GLN A 134 0.90 20.29 39.67
N PHE A 135 0.09 21.19 39.13
CA PHE A 135 0.44 22.60 38.99
C PHE A 135 -0.24 23.42 40.09
N SER A 136 0.49 24.32 40.74
CA SER A 136 -0.05 25.32 41.65
C SER A 136 -0.63 26.55 40.92
N PHE A 137 -0.70 26.48 39.59
CA PHE A 137 -1.17 27.51 38.68
C PHE A 137 -1.97 26.86 37.55
N SER A 138 -2.73 27.65 36.78
CA SER A 138 -3.42 27.16 35.59
C SER A 138 -2.41 26.96 34.45
N PRO A 139 -2.13 25.72 34.01
CA PRO A 139 -1.16 25.49 32.94
C PRO A 139 -1.67 26.11 31.63
N LYS A 140 -0.79 26.80 30.92
CA LYS A 140 -1.08 27.34 29.60
C LYS A 140 -0.90 26.26 28.53
N PRO A 141 -1.68 26.29 27.45
CA PRO A 141 -1.41 25.43 26.31
C PRO A 141 -0.11 25.85 25.60
N HIS A 142 0.47 24.92 24.84
CA HIS A 142 1.78 25.13 24.23
C HIS A 142 1.82 26.26 23.20
N TRP A 143 0.72 26.51 22.48
CA TRP A 143 0.64 27.56 21.47
C TRP A 143 0.69 28.96 22.11
N GLU A 144 -0.08 29.19 23.19
CA GLU A 144 -0.07 30.44 23.95
C GLU A 144 1.30 30.68 24.59
N LEU A 145 1.87 29.65 25.23
CA LEU A 145 3.20 29.75 25.85
C LEU A 145 4.29 30.05 24.80
N GLY A 146 4.23 29.41 23.64
CA GLY A 146 5.20 29.61 22.57
C GLY A 146 5.13 31.00 21.94
N GLU A 147 3.93 31.56 21.78
CA GLU A 147 3.72 32.93 21.31
C GLU A 147 4.21 33.96 22.32
N GLU A 148 3.87 33.80 23.62
CA GLU A 148 4.32 34.70 24.68
C GLU A 148 5.85 34.74 24.81
N LEU A 149 6.52 33.61 24.59
CA LEU A 149 7.97 33.51 24.59
C LEU A 149 8.60 33.98 23.27
N GLY A 150 7.80 34.25 22.24
CA GLY A 150 8.27 34.64 20.91
C GLY A 150 9.03 33.53 20.15
N ILE A 151 8.81 32.27 20.52
CA ILE A 151 9.50 31.09 19.98
C ILE A 151 8.64 30.26 19.01
N LEU A 152 7.31 30.42 19.06
CA LEU A 152 6.37 29.90 18.07
C LEU A 152 5.67 31.08 17.40
N ASP A 153 5.69 31.10 16.07
CA ASP A 153 5.08 32.15 15.27
C ASP A 153 4.18 31.55 14.19
N PHE A 154 2.89 31.48 14.49
CA PHE A 154 1.87 30.92 13.58
C PHE A 154 1.43 31.94 12.53
N GLU A 155 1.47 33.24 12.83
CA GLU A 155 1.07 34.29 11.88
C GLU A 155 2.06 34.37 10.71
N ARG A 156 3.37 34.40 10.99
CA ARG A 156 4.39 34.37 9.94
C ARG A 156 4.39 33.04 9.19
N ALA A 157 4.14 31.91 9.87
CA ALA A 157 4.00 30.63 9.19
C ALA A 157 2.80 30.62 8.24
N ALA A 158 1.65 31.14 8.66
CA ALA A 158 0.46 31.28 7.82
C ALA A 158 0.70 32.19 6.62
N LYS A 159 1.46 33.27 6.79
CA LYS A 159 1.88 34.13 5.68
C LYS A 159 2.79 33.43 4.68
N ILE A 160 3.63 32.48 5.12
CA ILE A 160 4.57 31.76 4.25
C ILE A 160 3.89 30.59 3.53
N SER A 161 3.05 29.82 4.24
CA SER A 161 2.58 28.50 3.78
C SER A 161 1.08 28.25 3.99
N GLY A 162 0.34 29.17 4.60
CA GLY A 162 -1.07 28.99 4.95
C GLY A 162 -1.29 28.32 6.31
N ALA A 163 -2.55 27.95 6.59
CA ALA A 163 -2.91 27.35 7.87
C ALA A 163 -2.16 26.04 8.15
N ARG A 164 -2.05 25.65 9.43
CA ARG A 164 -1.40 24.41 9.93
C ARG A 164 0.12 24.33 9.73
N PHE A 165 0.79 25.46 9.57
CA PHE A 165 2.25 25.57 9.65
C PHE A 165 2.66 26.35 10.91
N ALA A 166 3.90 26.12 11.38
CA ALA A 166 4.48 26.83 12.51
C ALA A 166 5.93 27.23 12.20
N LEU A 167 6.30 28.45 12.59
CA LEU A 167 7.67 28.93 12.52
C LEU A 167 8.28 28.89 13.92
N LEU A 168 9.30 28.05 14.10
CA LEU A 168 10.05 27.96 15.35
C LEU A 168 11.26 28.88 15.28
N THR A 169 11.49 29.66 16.33
CA THR A 169 12.62 30.60 16.42
C THR A 169 13.43 30.37 17.70
N GLY A 170 14.70 30.79 17.66
CA GLY A 170 15.59 30.78 18.83
C GLY A 170 15.65 29.43 19.55
N PHE A 171 15.26 29.43 20.82
CA PHE A 171 15.33 28.24 21.67
C PHE A 171 14.42 27.09 21.18
N ALA A 172 13.23 27.36 20.66
CA ALA A 172 12.35 26.29 20.16
C ALA A 172 12.98 25.55 18.97
N SER A 173 13.55 26.30 18.01
CA SER A 173 14.25 25.70 16.86
C SER A 173 15.46 24.86 17.30
N ARG A 174 16.20 25.33 18.32
CA ARG A 174 17.31 24.55 18.90
C ARG A 174 16.81 23.30 19.63
N LEU A 175 15.70 23.41 20.37
CA LEU A 175 15.10 22.30 21.12
C LEU A 175 14.59 21.21 20.18
N GLU A 176 13.93 21.58 19.08
CA GLU A 176 13.47 20.66 18.03
C GLU A 176 14.64 19.81 17.52
N ARG A 177 15.74 20.48 17.13
CA ARG A 177 16.97 19.78 16.70
C ARG A 177 17.58 18.91 17.81
N ALA A 178 17.53 19.36 19.06
CA ALA A 178 18.04 18.57 20.18
C ALA A 178 17.22 17.30 20.42
N LEU A 179 15.89 17.38 20.27
CA LEU A 179 14.99 16.22 20.37
C LEU A 179 15.26 15.21 19.25
N ILE A 180 15.40 15.69 18.01
CA ILE A 180 15.76 14.86 16.85
C ILE A 180 17.04 14.08 17.13
N ASN A 181 18.12 14.79 17.50
CA ASN A 181 19.41 14.16 17.77
C ASN A 181 19.34 13.17 18.94
N PHE A 182 18.67 13.55 20.04
CA PHE A 182 18.51 12.68 21.20
C PHE A 182 17.80 11.37 20.84
N MET A 183 16.72 11.44 20.05
CA MET A 183 15.98 10.25 19.63
C MET A 183 16.83 9.35 18.73
N LEU A 184 17.51 9.92 17.73
CA LEU A 184 18.40 9.17 16.84
C LEU A 184 19.54 8.50 17.61
N ASP A 185 20.23 9.24 18.48
CA ASP A 185 21.29 8.72 19.34
C ASP A 185 20.77 7.59 20.24
N LEU A 186 19.60 7.76 20.84
CA LEU A 186 18.99 6.73 21.68
C LEU A 186 18.75 5.43 20.88
N HIS A 187 18.16 5.53 19.68
CA HIS A 187 17.84 4.37 18.87
C HIS A 187 19.08 3.67 18.29
N THR A 188 20.08 4.44 17.85
CA THR A 188 21.31 3.90 17.25
C THR A 188 22.25 3.32 18.30
N GLN A 189 22.47 4.03 19.41
CA GLN A 189 23.46 3.64 20.41
C GLN A 189 22.93 2.62 21.41
N ARG A 190 21.62 2.58 21.67
CA ARG A 190 21.04 1.70 22.71
C ARG A 190 20.07 0.65 22.19
N HIS A 191 19.38 0.90 21.08
CA HIS A 191 18.35 0.00 20.58
C HIS A 191 18.79 -0.79 19.32
N GLY A 192 20.01 -0.58 18.82
CA GLY A 192 20.57 -1.34 17.70
C GLY A 192 19.87 -1.06 16.37
N TYR A 193 19.39 0.16 16.16
CA TYR A 193 18.89 0.61 14.86
C TYR A 193 20.02 1.19 14.02
N THR A 194 20.01 0.91 12.72
CA THR A 194 20.84 1.59 11.73
C THR A 194 20.17 2.89 11.34
N GLU A 195 20.87 4.01 11.49
CA GLU A 195 20.38 5.30 11.01
C GLU A 195 20.43 5.39 9.49
N VAL A 196 19.35 5.88 8.89
CA VAL A 196 19.26 6.14 7.46
C VAL A 196 18.63 7.52 7.22
N LEU A 197 19.05 8.18 6.14
CA LEU A 197 18.45 9.42 5.67
C LEU A 197 17.77 9.15 4.31
N PRO A 198 16.47 8.81 4.30
CA PRO A 198 15.78 8.45 3.06
C PRO A 198 15.39 9.69 2.22
N PRO A 199 15.05 9.49 0.92
CA PRO A 199 14.41 10.54 0.12
C PRO A 199 13.09 11.02 0.72
N PHE A 200 12.82 12.33 0.63
CA PHE A 200 11.54 12.93 1.09
C PHE A 200 10.46 12.99 0.01
N LEU A 201 10.86 12.68 -1.24
CA LEU A 201 9.98 12.55 -2.39
C LEU A 201 10.05 11.11 -2.88
N VAL A 202 8.91 10.46 -3.04
CA VAL A 202 8.82 9.06 -3.45
C VAL A 202 7.80 8.87 -4.57
N ASN A 203 8.00 7.84 -5.39
CA ASN A 203 7.14 7.52 -6.52
C ASN A 203 5.87 6.73 -6.10
N THR A 204 4.92 6.58 -7.03
CA THR A 204 3.67 5.85 -6.81
C THR A 204 3.91 4.43 -6.24
N PRO A 205 4.80 3.58 -6.81
CA PRO A 205 5.06 2.25 -6.27
C PRO A 205 5.43 2.24 -4.78
N SER A 206 6.16 3.26 -4.31
CA SER A 206 6.58 3.33 -2.90
C SER A 206 5.40 3.64 -1.98
N MET A 207 4.55 4.59 -2.37
CA MET A 207 3.33 4.92 -1.63
C MET A 207 2.30 3.79 -1.64
N THR A 208 2.23 3.02 -2.72
CA THR A 208 1.34 1.86 -2.83
C THR A 208 1.82 0.72 -1.94
N ALA A 209 3.14 0.45 -1.89
CA ALA A 209 3.70 -0.67 -1.13
C ALA A 209 3.40 -0.58 0.38
N THR A 210 3.40 0.62 0.95
CA THR A 210 3.09 0.88 2.37
C THR A 210 1.62 1.25 2.62
N GLY A 211 0.77 1.17 1.60
CA GLY A 211 -0.69 1.26 1.72
C GLY A 211 -1.27 2.68 1.77
N GLN A 212 -0.47 3.73 1.53
CA GLN A 212 -0.97 5.10 1.41
C GLN A 212 -1.82 5.25 0.13
N LEU A 213 -1.34 4.71 -0.99
CA LEU A 213 -2.12 4.66 -2.24
C LEU A 213 -2.79 3.30 -2.43
N PRO A 214 -4.00 3.28 -3.04
CA PRO A 214 -4.76 4.43 -3.55
C PRO A 214 -5.64 5.13 -2.49
N LYS A 215 -5.84 4.52 -1.33
CA LYS A 215 -6.92 4.88 -0.38
C LYS A 215 -6.80 6.27 0.23
N PHE A 216 -5.59 6.75 0.50
CA PHE A 216 -5.32 8.01 1.19
C PHE A 216 -4.71 9.06 0.24
N ALA A 217 -5.00 8.98 -1.06
CA ALA A 217 -4.41 9.86 -2.06
C ALA A 217 -4.70 11.35 -1.81
N GLU A 218 -5.87 11.67 -1.26
CA GLU A 218 -6.29 13.04 -0.95
C GLU A 218 -5.51 13.66 0.21
N ASP A 219 -4.92 12.83 1.08
CA ASP A 219 -4.11 13.24 2.23
C ASP A 219 -2.62 13.47 1.87
N LEU A 220 -2.26 13.41 0.58
CA LEU A 220 -0.86 13.45 0.12
C LEU A 220 -0.58 14.66 -0.76
N PHE A 221 0.54 15.33 -0.50
CA PHE A 221 1.08 16.35 -1.41
C PHE A 221 1.80 15.70 -2.60
N ARG A 222 1.21 15.82 -3.79
CA ARG A 222 1.79 15.37 -5.08
C ARG A 222 2.51 16.50 -5.79
N ILE A 223 3.65 16.20 -6.41
CA ILE A 223 4.39 17.14 -7.26
C ILE A 223 3.76 17.20 -8.65
N GLU A 224 3.34 18.38 -9.06
CA GLU A 224 2.77 18.59 -10.39
C GLU A 224 3.78 18.26 -11.50
N GLY A 225 3.34 17.54 -12.52
CA GLY A 225 4.17 17.15 -13.67
C GLY A 225 5.22 16.07 -13.37
N ARG A 226 5.22 15.46 -12.18
CA ARG A 226 6.12 14.34 -11.82
C ARG A 226 5.38 13.24 -11.06
N ASP A 227 5.81 11.99 -11.23
CA ASP A 227 5.35 10.88 -10.39
C ASP A 227 6.10 10.88 -9.05
N LEU A 228 5.88 11.92 -8.24
CA LEU A 228 6.49 12.09 -6.94
C LEU A 228 5.50 12.67 -5.94
N PHE A 229 5.59 12.19 -4.71
CA PHE A 229 4.80 12.63 -3.56
C PHE A 229 5.74 12.96 -2.40
N LEU A 230 5.42 13.99 -1.63
CA LEU A 230 6.07 14.22 -0.34
C LEU A 230 5.64 13.12 0.65
N ILE A 231 6.60 12.63 1.44
CA ILE A 231 6.35 11.52 2.35
C ILE A 231 5.50 11.94 3.57
N PRO A 232 4.44 11.20 3.94
CA PRO A 232 3.65 11.47 5.15
C PRO A 232 4.29 10.92 6.44
N THR A 233 5.35 10.13 6.28
CA THR A 233 6.16 9.50 7.33
C THR A 233 7.41 8.87 6.70
N ALA A 234 8.50 8.78 7.46
CA ALA A 234 9.72 8.04 7.08
C ALA A 234 9.45 6.55 6.80
N GLU A 235 8.35 5.99 7.34
CA GLU A 235 7.93 4.60 7.11
C GLU A 235 7.86 4.26 5.61
N VAL A 236 7.36 5.19 4.78
CA VAL A 236 7.22 4.96 3.34
C VAL A 236 8.55 4.64 2.69
N PRO A 237 9.55 5.55 2.69
CA PRO A 237 10.82 5.25 2.04
C PRO A 237 11.66 4.23 2.80
N VAL A 238 11.59 4.15 4.14
CA VAL A 238 12.39 3.20 4.93
C VAL A 238 11.96 1.76 4.67
N THR A 239 10.65 1.48 4.62
CA THR A 239 10.14 0.14 4.32
C THR A 239 10.44 -0.26 2.88
N ASN A 240 10.45 0.71 1.97
CA ASN A 240 10.77 0.49 0.55
C ASN A 240 12.26 0.32 0.25
N ILE A 241 13.17 0.43 1.23
CA ILE A 241 14.62 0.18 1.02
C ILE A 241 14.86 -1.18 0.36
N HIS A 242 14.07 -2.19 0.78
CA HIS A 242 14.19 -3.57 0.30
C HIS A 242 13.05 -3.99 -0.63
N ARG A 243 12.36 -3.03 -1.26
CA ARG A 243 11.30 -3.38 -2.22
C ARG A 243 11.94 -4.11 -3.41
N ASP A 244 11.31 -5.20 -3.83
CA ASP A 244 11.75 -6.05 -4.95
C ASP A 244 13.11 -6.75 -4.69
N GLU A 245 13.53 -6.85 -3.42
CA GLU A 245 14.72 -7.59 -2.99
C GLU A 245 14.35 -8.92 -2.32
N THR A 246 15.24 -9.92 -2.44
CA THR A 246 15.18 -11.16 -1.64
C THR A 246 16.27 -11.10 -0.59
N LEU A 247 15.88 -11.07 0.68
CA LEU A 247 16.81 -11.02 1.82
C LEU A 247 17.15 -12.43 2.28
N ASN A 248 18.38 -12.62 2.75
CA ASN A 248 18.73 -13.85 3.45
C ASN A 248 18.24 -13.80 4.90
N GLU A 249 17.84 -14.94 5.46
CA GLU A 249 17.26 -15.01 6.80
C GLU A 249 18.24 -14.57 7.89
N ASP A 250 19.55 -14.79 7.69
CA ASP A 250 20.62 -14.39 8.60
C ASP A 250 20.85 -12.86 8.64
N GLU A 251 20.28 -12.12 7.69
CA GLU A 251 20.28 -10.65 7.69
C GLU A 251 19.15 -10.05 8.54
N LEU A 252 18.22 -10.89 9.03
CA LEU A 252 17.08 -10.46 9.82
C LEU A 252 17.35 -10.60 11.34
N PRO A 253 16.85 -9.66 12.17
CA PRO A 253 16.02 -8.51 11.83
C PRO A 253 16.84 -7.31 11.31
N ARG A 254 16.41 -6.69 10.21
CA ARG A 254 16.86 -5.35 9.80
C ARG A 254 16.10 -4.29 10.59
N LYS A 255 16.82 -3.36 11.21
CA LYS A 255 16.24 -2.30 12.06
C LYS A 255 16.73 -0.94 11.59
N TYR A 256 15.82 -0.10 11.12
CA TYR A 256 16.14 1.24 10.62
C TYR A 256 15.47 2.34 11.43
N THR A 257 16.19 3.44 11.65
CA THR A 257 15.64 4.67 12.24
C THR A 257 16.00 5.85 11.35
N ALA A 258 15.11 6.82 11.24
CA ALA A 258 15.28 7.98 10.39
C ALA A 258 14.55 9.18 10.98
N TYR A 259 15.12 10.36 10.81
CA TYR A 259 14.41 11.61 10.95
C TYR A 259 14.05 12.14 9.55
N THR A 260 12.78 12.50 9.36
CA THR A 260 12.31 13.17 8.14
C THR A 260 11.27 14.23 8.49
N PRO A 261 11.22 15.36 7.76
CA PRO A 261 9.98 16.14 7.72
C PRO A 261 8.86 15.26 7.14
N CYS A 262 7.65 15.39 7.68
CA CYS A 262 6.48 14.60 7.29
C CYS A 262 5.36 15.53 6.82
N PHE A 263 4.71 15.21 5.70
CA PHE A 263 3.76 16.09 5.02
C PHE A 263 2.40 15.40 4.88
N ARG A 264 1.34 16.01 5.41
CA ARG A 264 -0.06 15.55 5.37
C ARG A 264 -0.99 16.75 5.25
#